data_AF-A0A5J4RD77-F1
#
_entry.id   AF-A0A5J4RD77-F1
#
_cell.length_a   1.000
_cell.length_b   1.000
_cell.length_c   1.000
_cell.angle_alpha   90.00
_cell.angle_beta   90.00
_cell.angle_gamma   90.00
#
_symmetry.space_group_name_H-M   'P 1'
#
loop_
_entity.id
_entity.type
_entity.pdbx_description
1 polymer ?
#
loop_
_entity_poly.entity_id
_entity_poly.type
_entity_poly.pdbx_seq_one_letter_code
_entity_poly.pdbx_strand_id
1 'polypeptide(L)'
;MPRLVKERIICEYLSGSKTVQMLSEEYGMSRNAINHMVSRYKSKFSPTFEAKPILPAMSRKKTTEDATEKLLQENRELRHRLDQAKLKIESYE
;
A
#
# COMPACT_ATOMS: atom_id res chain seq x y z
N MET A 1 6.44 -8.23 28.69
CA MET A 1 5.44 -8.81 27.77
C MET A 1 6.05 -9.09 26.40
N PRO A 2 6.01 -10.35 25.90
CA PRO A 2 6.55 -10.74 24.60
C PRO A 2 5.87 -10.02 23.44
N ARG A 3 6.62 -9.80 22.34
CA ARG A 3 6.14 -9.06 21.15
C ARG A 3 4.92 -9.72 20.50
N LEU A 4 4.96 -11.03 20.29
CA LEU A 4 3.88 -11.80 19.67
C LEU A 4 2.55 -11.70 20.45
N VAL A 5 2.64 -11.65 21.78
CA VAL A 5 1.45 -11.55 22.63
C VAL A 5 0.84 -10.15 22.54
N LYS A 6 1.67 -9.09 22.46
CA LYS A 6 1.18 -7.73 22.20
C LYS A 6 0.48 -7.62 20.85
N GLU A 7 1.07 -8.20 19.80
CA GLU A 7 0.49 -8.21 18.45
C GLU A 7 -0.85 -8.94 18.43
N ARG A 8 -0.95 -10.10 19.08
CA ARG A 8 -2.22 -10.83 19.23
C ARG A 8 -3.30 -9.99 19.92
N ILE A 9 -3.00 -9.37 21.06
CA ILE A 9 -3.96 -8.53 21.80
C ILE A 9 -4.46 -7.37 20.91
N ILE A 10 -3.55 -6.72 20.17
CA ILE A 10 -3.89 -5.62 19.27
C ILE A 10 -4.81 -6.12 18.14
N CYS A 11 -4.50 -7.26 17.51
CA CYS A 11 -5.31 -7.82 16.44
C CYS A 11 -6.71 -8.23 16.92
N GLU A 12 -6.81 -8.90 18.06
CA GLU A 12 -8.10 -9.33 18.65
C GLU A 12 -8.97 -8.12 19.05
N TYR A 13 -8.35 -7.04 19.51
CA TYR A 13 -9.05 -5.78 19.77
C TYR A 13 -9.52 -5.08 18.48
N LEU A 14 -8.64 -4.93 17.49
CA LEU A 14 -8.93 -4.20 16.26
C LEU A 14 -9.93 -4.93 15.35
N SER A 15 -9.94 -6.26 15.39
CA SER A 15 -10.94 -7.09 14.71
C SER A 15 -12.31 -7.06 15.38
N GLY A 16 -12.42 -6.50 16.59
CA GLY A 16 -13.64 -6.50 17.39
C GLY A 16 -13.99 -7.87 17.97
N SER A 17 -13.11 -8.88 17.84
CA SER A 17 -13.36 -10.23 18.37
C SER A 17 -13.38 -10.28 19.89
N LYS A 18 -12.63 -9.40 20.57
CA LYS A 18 -12.62 -9.29 22.03
C LYS A 18 -12.70 -7.84 22.48
N THR A 19 -13.42 -7.60 23.57
CA THR A 19 -13.50 -6.28 24.21
C THR A 19 -12.25 -6.01 25.05
N VAL A 20 -12.01 -4.74 25.40
CA VAL A 20 -10.92 -4.36 26.35
C VAL A 20 -11.05 -5.12 27.67
N GLN A 21 -12.28 -5.39 28.12
CA GLN A 21 -12.51 -6.11 29.37
C GLN A 21 -12.06 -7.57 29.27
N MET A 22 -12.46 -8.27 28.22
CA MET A 22 -12.06 -9.68 28.02
C MET A 22 -10.55 -9.80 27.92
N LEU A 23 -9.90 -8.89 27.18
CA LEU A 23 -8.45 -8.85 27.05
C LEU A 23 -7.74 -8.50 28.36
N SER A 24 -8.36 -7.65 29.19
CA SER A 24 -7.85 -7.27 30.51
C SER A 24 -7.83 -8.46 31.45
N GLU A 25 -8.90 -9.24 31.47
CA GLU A 25 -9.05 -10.46 32.27
C GLU A 25 -8.12 -11.58 31.79
N GLU A 26 -8.08 -11.86 30.49
CA GLU A 26 -7.29 -12.96 29.90
C GLU A 26 -5.78 -12.78 30.07
N TYR A 27 -5.29 -11.55 29.87
CA TYR A 27 -3.86 -11.25 29.88
C TYR A 27 -3.38 -10.61 31.20
N GLY A 28 -4.28 -10.42 32.18
CA GLY A 28 -3.96 -9.81 33.48
C GLY A 28 -3.45 -8.37 33.37
N MET A 29 -3.90 -7.62 32.37
CA MET A 29 -3.46 -6.26 32.09
C MET A 29 -4.56 -5.25 32.43
N SER A 30 -4.20 -4.02 32.80
CA SER A 30 -5.20 -2.97 32.96
C SER A 30 -5.81 -2.55 31.62
N ARG A 31 -7.09 -2.17 31.63
CA ARG A 31 -7.79 -1.62 30.45
C ARG A 31 -7.01 -0.44 29.83
N ASN A 32 -6.43 0.42 30.67
CA ASN A 32 -5.63 1.56 30.22
C ASN A 32 -4.36 1.13 29.49
N ALA A 33 -3.68 0.08 29.95
CA ALA A 33 -2.48 -0.43 29.28
C ALA A 33 -2.82 -0.96 27.87
N ILE A 34 -3.95 -1.64 27.71
CA ILE A 34 -4.45 -2.12 26.42
C ILE A 34 -4.79 -0.94 25.50
N ASN A 35 -5.54 0.04 26.00
CA ASN A 35 -5.90 1.24 25.23
C ASN A 35 -4.67 2.02 24.75
N HIS A 36 -3.66 2.21 25.62
CA HIS A 36 -2.41 2.85 25.23
C HIS A 36 -1.65 2.04 24.16
N MET A 37 -1.63 0.71 24.29
CA MET A 37 -0.97 -0.16 23.32
C MET A 37 -1.62 -0.07 21.94
N VAL A 38 -2.95 -0.10 21.89
CA VAL A 38 -3.71 0.06 20.64
C VAL A 38 -3.55 1.46 20.07
N SER A 39 -3.61 2.51 20.91
CA SER A 39 -3.43 3.90 20.47
C SER A 39 -2.06 4.11 19.82
N ARG A 40 -0.98 3.61 20.44
CA ARG A 40 0.37 3.66 19.85
C ARG A 40 0.49 2.84 18.56
N TYR A 41 -0.24 1.74 18.46
CA TYR A 41 -0.26 0.95 17.23
C TYR A 41 -0.93 1.73 16.10
N LYS A 42 -2.10 2.32 16.37
CA LYS A 42 -2.82 3.18 15.41
C LYS A 42 -2.03 4.42 15.00
N SER A 43 -1.26 5.02 15.90
CA SER A 43 -0.43 6.19 15.56
C SER A 43 0.78 5.83 14.68
N LYS A 44 1.32 4.61 14.80
CA LYS A 44 2.38 4.09 13.92
C LYS A 44 1.86 3.64 12.56
N PHE A 45 0.63 3.14 12.53
CA PHE A 45 -0.13 2.82 11.32
C PHE A 45 -1.07 3.96 10.92
N SER A 46 -0.73 5.21 11.24
CA SER A 46 -1.28 6.29 10.42
C SER A 46 -0.57 6.12 9.08
N PRO A 47 -1.27 5.71 7.99
CA PRO A 47 -0.78 6.15 6.72
C PRO A 47 -0.96 7.65 6.83
N THR A 48 0.10 8.38 7.17
CA THR A 48 0.17 9.76 6.74
C THR A 48 0.04 9.61 5.24
N PHE A 49 -1.18 9.76 4.73
CA PHE A 49 -1.40 10.03 3.33
C PHE A 49 -0.75 11.39 3.18
N GLU A 50 0.57 11.39 3.00
CA GLU A 50 1.26 12.54 2.49
C GLU A 50 0.66 12.71 1.11
N ALA A 51 -0.31 13.63 1.00
CA ALA A 51 -0.90 14.01 -0.27
C ALA A 51 0.17 14.42 -1.30
N LYS A 52 1.40 14.66 -0.82
CA LYS A 52 2.63 14.75 -1.61
C LYS A 52 3.49 13.52 -1.29
N PRO A 53 3.50 12.46 -2.12
CA PRO A 53 4.53 11.44 -1.97
C PRO A 53 5.89 12.13 -2.01
N ILE A 54 6.77 11.83 -1.04
CA ILE A 54 8.21 12.10 -1.19
C ILE A 54 8.67 11.21 -2.34
N LEU A 55 8.52 11.72 -3.56
CA LEU A 55 9.17 11.13 -4.71
C LEU A 55 10.66 11.11 -4.36
N PRO A 56 11.35 9.96 -4.47
CA PRO A 56 12.80 9.98 -4.47
C PRO A 56 13.20 11.08 -5.43
N ALA A 57 14.15 11.95 -5.05
CA ALA A 57 14.69 12.91 -5.98
C ALA A 57 15.30 12.11 -7.13
N MET A 58 14.49 11.84 -8.15
CA MET A 58 14.92 11.26 -9.39
C MET A 58 15.81 12.35 -9.95
N SER A 59 17.11 12.21 -9.69
CA SER A 59 18.11 12.94 -10.43
C SER A 59 17.68 12.81 -11.87
N ARG A 60 17.46 13.96 -12.51
CA ARG A 60 17.10 14.03 -13.92
C ARG A 60 18.27 13.42 -14.66
N LYS A 61 18.34 12.09 -14.75
CA LYS A 61 19.20 11.38 -15.68
C LYS A 61 18.85 12.05 -16.99
N LYS A 62 19.84 12.72 -17.59
CA LYS A 62 19.71 13.29 -18.92
C LYS A 62 19.36 12.09 -19.82
N THR A 63 18.08 11.85 -20.01
CA THR A 63 17.60 10.99 -21.08
C THR A 63 18.11 11.69 -22.33
N THR A 64 19.15 11.12 -22.94
CA THR A 64 19.67 11.58 -24.22
C THR A 64 18.52 11.61 -25.21
N GLU A 65 18.50 12.62 -26.09
CA GLU A 65 17.43 12.83 -27.07
C GLU A 65 17.16 11.54 -27.88
N ASP A 66 18.21 10.77 -28.19
CA ASP A 66 18.15 9.45 -28.80
C ASP A 66 17.28 8.43 -28.05
N ALA A 67 17.31 8.42 -26.71
CA ALA A 67 16.52 7.50 -25.92
C ALA A 67 15.04 7.90 -25.90
N THR A 68 14.75 9.21 -25.95
CA THR A 68 13.36 9.68 -26.09
C THR A 68 12.80 9.42 -27.49
N GLU A 69 13.61 9.60 -28.53
CA GLU A 69 13.20 9.33 -29.90
C GLU A 69 12.93 7.84 -30.13
N LYS A 70 13.78 6.96 -29.58
CA LYS A 70 13.59 5.52 -29.64
C LYS A 70 12.28 5.08 -28.98
N LEU A 71 11.96 5.62 -27.81
CA LEU A 71 10.70 5.31 -27.10
C LEU A 71 9.47 5.82 -27.86
N LEU A 72 9.56 7.01 -28.47
CA LEU A 72 8.48 7.54 -29.31
C LEU A 72 8.25 6.68 -30.55
N GLN A 73 9.32 6.20 -31.17
CA GLN A 73 9.24 5.31 -32.31
C GLN A 73 8.57 3.98 -31.93
N GLU A 74 9.01 3.35 -30.85
CA GLU A 74 8.40 2.12 -30.33
C GLU A 74 6.90 2.33 -30.00
N ASN A 75 6.53 3.46 -29.41
CA ASN A 75 5.14 3.75 -29.08
C ASN A 75 4.26 3.84 -30.33
N ARG A 76 4.77 4.42 -31.43
CA ARG A 76 4.04 4.48 -32.71
C ARG A 76 3.79 3.08 -33.28
N GLU A 77 4.79 2.22 -33.23
CA GLU A 77 4.68 0.84 -33.73
C GLU A 77 3.67 0.03 -32.91
N LEU A 78 3.69 0.16 -31.59
CA LEU A 78 2.74 -0.53 -30.71
C LEU A 78 1.31 -0.07 -30.96
N ARG A 79 1.07 1.22 -31.18
CA ARG A 79 -0.25 1.76 -31.54
C ARG A 79 -0.75 1.17 -32.86
N HIS A 80 0.10 1.15 -33.88
CA HIS A 80 -0.26 0.56 -35.17
C HIS A 80 -0.63 -0.93 -35.04
N ARG A 81 0.14 -1.71 -34.26
CA ARG A 81 -0.18 -3.13 -33.99
C ARG A 81 -1.51 -3.29 -33.26
N LEU A 82 -1.80 -2.40 -32.30
CA LEU A 82 -3.06 -2.42 -31.56
C LEU A 82 -4.25 -2.15 -32.49
N ASP A 83 -4.14 -1.17 -33.38
CA ASP A 83 -5.20 -0.84 -34.34
C ASP A 83 -5.44 -1.98 -35.33
N GLN A 84 -4.38 -2.62 -35.82
CA GLN A 84 -4.50 -3.82 -36.65
C GLN A 84 -5.16 -4.99 -35.91
N ALA A 85 -4.84 -5.19 -34.64
CA ALA A 85 -5.47 -6.25 -33.83
C ALA A 85 -6.96 -5.97 -33.61
N LYS A 86 -7.33 -4.71 -33.36
CA LYS A 86 -8.73 -4.31 -33.22
C LYS A 86 -9.52 -4.56 -34.50
N LEU A 87 -8.99 -4.16 -35.66
CA LEU A 87 -9.64 -4.41 -36.95
C LEU A 87 -9.83 -5.90 -37.24
N LYS A 88 -8.84 -6.74 -36.86
CA LYS A 88 -9.00 -8.20 -36.95
C LYS A 88 -10.13 -8.69 -36.07
N ILE A 89 -10.21 -8.25 -34.82
CA ILE A 89 -11.28 -8.65 -33.89
C ILE A 89 -12.65 -8.22 -34.44
N GLU A 90 -12.77 -6.98 -34.91
CA GLU A 90 -14.02 -6.44 -35.48
C GLU A 90 -14.47 -7.19 -36.74
N SER A 91 -13.55 -7.75 -37.53
CA SER A 91 -13.89 -8.59 -38.70
C SER A 91 -14.41 -9.99 -38.37
N TYR A 92 -14.32 -10.41 -37.10
CA TYR A 92 -14.85 -11.70 -36.62
C TYR A 92 -16.20 -11.57 -35.88
N GLU A 93 -16.70 -10.34 -35.70
CA GLU A 93 -18.07 -10.04 -35.27
C GLU A 93 -18.97 -9.82 -36.50
#